data_AF-A0A5N3RBT4-F1
#
_entry.id   AF-A0A5N3RBT4-F1
#
_cell.length_a   1.000
_cell.length_b   1.000
_cell.length_c   1.000
_cell.angle_alpha   90.00
_cell.angle_beta   90.00
_cell.angle_gamma   90.00
#
_symmetry.space_group_name_H-M   'P 1'
#
loop_
_entity.id
_entity.type
_entity.pdbx_description
1 polymer ?
#
loop_
_entity_poly.entity_id
_entity_poly.type
_entity_poly.pdbx_seq_one_letter_code
_entity_poly.pdbx_strand_id
1 'polypeptide(L)'
;MKTIGLMAMFTLVLGGCASEYDQYSESERVSVANPAAVYCVQQGAELDTVTENEQRTTYCVFENGDRVEQWEYYRQNHEQKTES
;
A
#
# COMPACT_ATOMS: atom_id res chain seq x y z
N MET A 1 65.95 17.73 -15.78
CA MET A 1 65.08 16.79 -16.53
C MET A 1 64.46 15.86 -15.51
N LYS A 2 63.25 16.19 -15.07
CA LYS A 2 62.52 15.49 -14.01
C LYS A 2 61.11 15.34 -14.57
N THR A 3 60.64 14.11 -14.66
CA THR A 3 59.41 13.70 -15.34
C THR A 3 58.20 14.40 -14.70
N ILE A 4 57.86 15.57 -15.22
CA ILE A 4 56.55 16.21 -15.05
C ILE A 4 55.72 15.67 -16.21
N GLY A 5 55.13 14.50 -16.00
CA GLY A 5 54.40 13.77 -17.01
C GLY A 5 53.11 13.23 -16.43
N LEU A 6 52.01 13.79 -16.92
CA LEU A 6 50.65 13.25 -16.87
C LEU A 6 49.92 13.27 -15.52
N MET A 7 49.58 14.48 -15.08
CA MET A 7 48.36 14.71 -14.32
C MET A 7 47.17 14.66 -15.31
N ALA A 8 46.71 13.46 -15.65
CA ALA A 8 45.46 13.21 -16.37
C ALA A 8 44.50 12.57 -15.36
N MET A 9 43.62 13.33 -14.70
CA MET A 9 42.29 13.67 -15.20
C MET A 9 41.54 12.42 -15.67
N PHE A 10 40.85 11.74 -14.75
CA PHE A 10 39.54 11.15 -15.01
C PHE A 10 38.85 10.77 -13.67
N THR A 11 38.43 11.79 -12.90
CA THR A 11 37.36 11.58 -11.92
C THR A 11 36.07 11.35 -12.69
N LEU A 12 35.75 10.07 -12.93
CA LEU A 12 34.44 9.63 -13.36
C LEU A 12 33.43 10.03 -12.28
N VAL A 13 32.77 11.17 -12.49
CA VAL A 13 31.55 11.50 -11.77
C VAL A 13 30.48 10.52 -12.27
N LEU A 14 30.19 9.52 -11.46
CA LEU A 14 29.02 8.66 -11.63
C LEU A 14 27.78 9.53 -11.36
N GLY A 15 27.32 10.23 -12.40
CA GLY A 15 26.01 10.87 -12.38
C GLY A 15 24.95 9.78 -12.34
N GLY A 16 24.45 9.48 -11.15
CA GLY A 16 23.23 8.70 -11.00
C GLY A 16 22.04 9.52 -11.50
N CYS A 17 21.12 8.89 -12.23
CA CYS A 17 19.81 9.47 -12.47
C CYS A 17 19.10 9.61 -11.12
N ALA A 18 19.20 10.78 -10.49
CA ALA A 18 18.13 11.20 -9.62
C ALA A 18 16.92 11.37 -10.55
N SER A 19 16.01 10.39 -10.55
CA SER A 19 14.68 10.59 -11.11
C SER A 19 14.15 11.87 -10.49
N GLU A 20 13.82 12.85 -11.33
CA GLU A 20 13.04 14.00 -10.90
C GLU A 20 11.75 13.41 -10.32
N TYR A 21 11.67 13.38 -9.00
CA TYR A 21 10.42 13.07 -8.33
C TYR A 21 9.55 14.26 -8.66
N ASP A 22 8.62 14.08 -9.62
CA ASP A 22 7.51 14.99 -9.81
C ASP A 22 7.00 15.32 -8.41
N GLN A 23 7.09 16.61 -8.04
CA GLN A 23 6.60 17.07 -6.76
C GLN A 23 5.10 16.79 -6.74
N TYR A 24 4.75 15.66 -6.14
CA TYR A 24 3.37 15.28 -5.90
C TYR A 24 2.76 16.39 -5.05
N SER A 25 1.96 17.24 -5.69
CA SER A 25 1.30 18.33 -4.98
C SER A 25 0.40 17.68 -3.92
N GLU A 26 0.53 18.09 -2.64
CA GLU A 26 -0.30 17.56 -1.56
C GLU A 26 -1.80 17.74 -1.80
N SER A 27 -2.15 18.66 -2.71
CA SER A 27 -3.51 19.01 -3.09
C SER A 27 -4.30 17.89 -3.77
N GLU A 28 -3.66 16.79 -4.21
CA GLU A 28 -4.32 15.76 -5.02
C GLU A 28 -4.33 14.36 -4.39
N ARG A 29 -4.13 14.25 -3.08
CA ARG A 29 -4.31 12.96 -2.37
C ARG A 29 -5.80 12.66 -2.20
N VAL A 30 -6.45 12.12 -3.23
CA VAL A 30 -7.76 11.47 -3.08
C VAL A 30 -7.54 10.13 -2.39
N SER A 31 -7.74 10.07 -1.07
CA SER A 31 -7.78 8.81 -0.34
C SER A 31 -9.13 8.13 -0.57
N VAL A 32 -9.15 7.07 -1.39
CA VAL A 32 -10.31 6.19 -1.48
C VAL A 32 -10.26 5.22 -0.30
N ALA A 33 -11.30 5.21 0.53
CA ALA A 33 -11.40 4.28 1.64
C ALA A 33 -11.51 2.83 1.13
N ASN A 34 -10.98 1.86 1.88
CA ASN A 34 -11.12 0.45 1.55
C ASN A 34 -12.62 0.05 1.63
N PRO A 35 -13.25 -0.43 0.53
CA PRO A 35 -14.67 -0.73 0.51
C PRO A 35 -15.06 -1.85 1.49
N ALA A 36 -14.20 -2.86 1.71
CA ALA A 36 -14.44 -3.92 2.67
C ALA A 36 -14.44 -3.39 4.11
N ALA A 37 -13.48 -2.53 4.45
CA ALA A 37 -13.39 -1.91 5.76
C ALA A 37 -14.61 -0.99 6.03
N VAL A 38 -14.97 -0.19 5.03
CA VAL A 38 -16.17 0.66 5.06
C VAL A 38 -17.42 -0.18 5.26
N TYR A 39 -17.52 -1.33 4.58
CA TYR A 39 -18.64 -2.24 4.73
C TYR A 39 -18.72 -2.84 6.14
N CYS A 40 -17.61 -3.34 6.72
CA CYS A 40 -17.60 -3.83 8.11
C CYS A 40 -18.23 -2.79 9.07
N VAL A 41 -17.74 -1.54 9.01
CA VAL A 41 -18.19 -0.46 9.90
C VAL A 41 -19.66 -0.11 9.64
N GLN A 42 -20.11 -0.12 8.39
CA GLN A 42 -21.54 0.08 8.07
C GLN A 42 -22.44 -1.02 8.62
N GLN A 43 -21.94 -2.25 8.77
CA GLN A 43 -22.67 -3.35 9.38
C GLN A 43 -22.57 -3.34 10.92
N GLY A 44 -21.98 -2.30 11.52
CA GLY A 44 -21.84 -2.16 12.98
C GLY A 44 -20.70 -2.97 13.57
N ALA A 45 -19.79 -3.52 12.74
CA ALA A 45 -18.61 -4.22 13.22
C ALA A 45 -17.42 -3.26 13.43
N GLU A 46 -16.55 -3.60 14.37
CA GLU A 46 -15.24 -2.97 14.54
C GLU A 46 -14.20 -3.62 13.61
N LEU A 47 -13.12 -2.90 13.32
CA LEU A 47 -12.00 -3.40 12.51
C LEU A 47 -10.87 -3.88 13.43
N ASP A 48 -10.50 -5.15 13.28
CA ASP A 48 -9.35 -5.73 13.97
C ASP A 48 -8.27 -6.13 12.95
N THR A 49 -7.18 -5.38 12.91
CA THR A 49 -6.02 -5.68 12.05
C THR A 49 -4.94 -6.40 12.84
N VAL A 50 -4.69 -7.65 12.47
CA VAL A 50 -3.66 -8.51 13.08
C VAL A 50 -2.55 -8.81 12.07
N THR A 51 -1.39 -9.23 12.58
CA THR A 51 -0.31 -9.80 11.75
C THR A 51 -0.26 -11.30 11.99
N GLU A 52 -0.56 -12.09 10.96
CA GLU A 52 -0.58 -13.55 10.99
C GLU A 52 0.30 -14.07 9.86
N ASN A 53 1.21 -15.01 10.13
CA ASN A 53 2.14 -15.53 9.12
C ASN A 53 2.91 -14.43 8.36
N GLU A 54 3.32 -13.37 9.07
CA GLU A 54 4.01 -12.20 8.49
C GLU A 54 3.15 -11.35 7.53
N GLN A 55 1.83 -11.57 7.51
CA GLN A 55 0.87 -10.85 6.67
C GLN A 55 -0.12 -10.06 7.54
N ARG A 56 -0.45 -8.82 7.14
CA ARG A 56 -1.49 -8.04 7.80
C ARG A 56 -2.87 -8.45 7.29
N THR A 57 -3.67 -9.02 8.17
CA THR A 57 -5.07 -9.42 7.90
C THR A 57 -5.99 -8.51 8.71
N THR A 58 -7.15 -8.14 8.17
CA THR A 58 -8.15 -7.34 8.89
C THR A 58 -9.47 -8.07 8.93
N TYR A 59 -10.08 -8.08 10.11
CA TYR A 59 -11.34 -8.74 10.39
C TYR A 59 -12.41 -7.73 10.75
N CYS A 60 -13.66 -8.01 10.36
CA CYS A 60 -14.83 -7.40 10.98
C CYS A 60 -15.12 -8.16 12.29
N VAL A 61 -15.24 -7.45 13.42
CA VAL A 61 -15.61 -8.01 14.72
C VAL A 61 -16.96 -7.44 15.15
N PHE A 62 -17.97 -8.30 15.28
CA PHE A 62 -19.33 -7.92 15.65
C PHE A 62 -19.53 -7.91 17.17
N GLU A 63 -20.53 -7.18 17.68
CA GLU A 63 -20.84 -7.09 19.12
C GLU A 63 -21.15 -8.45 19.77
N ASN A 64 -21.66 -9.41 18.99
CA ASN A 64 -21.92 -10.77 19.45
C ASN A 64 -20.64 -11.64 19.54
N GLY A 65 -19.49 -11.11 19.15
CA GLY A 65 -18.19 -11.80 19.12
C GLY A 65 -17.88 -12.52 17.81
N ASP A 66 -18.77 -12.48 16.81
CA ASP A 66 -18.49 -13.08 15.51
C ASP A 66 -17.33 -12.33 14.83
N ARG A 67 -16.44 -13.08 14.20
CA ARG A 67 -15.26 -12.57 13.50
C ARG A 67 -15.17 -13.18 12.11
N VAL A 68 -15.05 -12.33 11.10
CA VAL A 68 -14.93 -12.72 9.69
C VAL A 68 -13.91 -11.83 9.00
N GLU A 69 -13.10 -12.37 8.08
CA GLU A 69 -12.13 -11.57 7.34
C GLU A 69 -12.87 -10.55 6.46
N GLN A 70 -12.39 -9.30 6.42
CA GLN A 70 -13.16 -8.18 5.84
C GLN A 70 -13.50 -8.41 4.36
N TRP A 71 -12.59 -8.97 3.56
CA TRP A 71 -12.80 -9.17 2.13
C TRP A 71 -13.67 -10.39 1.86
N GLU A 72 -13.55 -11.43 2.67
CA GLU A 72 -14.47 -12.56 2.67
C GLU A 72 -15.90 -12.09 2.92
N TYR A 73 -16.11 -11.32 3.97
CA TYR A 73 -17.43 -10.75 4.29
C TYR A 73 -17.94 -9.84 3.18
N TYR A 74 -17.10 -8.94 2.68
CA TYR A 74 -17.47 -8.05 1.59
C TYR A 74 -17.91 -8.84 0.35
N ARG A 75 -17.14 -9.84 -0.10
CA ARG A 75 -17.49 -10.66 -1.26
C ARG A 75 -18.80 -11.39 -1.06
N GLN A 76 -18.98 -12.12 0.05
CA GLN A 76 -20.23 -12.87 0.33
C GLN A 76 -21.49 -12.00 0.21
N ASN A 77 -21.39 -10.70 0.52
CA ASN A 77 -22.50 -9.76 0.48
C ASN A 77 -22.59 -8.95 -0.83
N HIS A 78 -21.64 -9.14 -1.75
CA HIS A 78 -21.57 -8.45 -3.04
C HIS A 78 -21.41 -9.41 -4.23
N GLU A 79 -21.59 -10.72 -4.03
CA GLU A 79 -21.69 -11.68 -5.13
C GLU A 79 -22.91 -11.33 -5.97
N GLN A 80 -22.66 -10.80 -7.18
CA GLN A 80 -23.69 -10.80 -8.21
C GLN A 80 -23.92 -12.26 -8.59
N LYS A 81 -25.14 -12.75 -8.42
CA LYS A 81 -25.58 -13.99 -9.07
C LYS A 81 -25.44 -13.78 -10.57
N THR A 82 -24.29 -14.14 -11.13
CA THR A 82 -24.18 -14.41 -12.56
C THR A 82 -24.82 -15.77 -12.76
N GLU A 83 -26.15 -15.79 -12.87
CA GLU A 83 -26.84 -16.89 -13.53
C GLU A 83 -26.34 -16.92 -14.99
N SER A 84 -25.64 -17.99 -15.36
CA SER A 84 -25.34 -18.36 -16.74
C SER A 84 -25.97 -19.70 -17.06
#